data_AF-A0A7S2BNP9-F1
#
_entry.id   AF-A0A7S2BNP9-F1
#
_cell.length_a   1.000
_cell.length_b   1.000
_cell.length_c   1.000
_cell.angle_alpha   90.00
_cell.angle_beta   90.00
_cell.angle_gamma   90.00
#
_symmetry.space_group_name_H-M   'P 1'
#
loop_
_entity.id
_entity.type
_entity.pdbx_description
1 polymer ?
#
loop_
_entity_poly.entity_id
_entity_poly.type
_entity_poly.pdbx_seq_one_letter_code
_entity_poly.pdbx_strand_id
1 'polypeptide(L)'
;RAAPERDHDAVTFRPGSNIPQPQRYTTRDWLQNIRSWPHSPLLRRISAPVTFFTFWSFVVVCLSHLLAFPPLTLAMHSLVGTALGLLLVFRTNTANDRHWEGRKMWEKVVATTREIVALCSAFHEQIGSDRLRRIAYLLSAFPICLRDHVCGRHLAEYRIRRCRQINLWRLLPPRDLALVQASSSPPSRVIQLLLAETTRIPDSPDGFLS
;
A
#
# COMPACT_ATOMS: atom_id res chain seq x y z
N ARG A 1 -14.50 -5.18 42.65
CA ARG A 1 -13.47 -5.63 41.70
C ARG A 1 -14.10 -5.51 40.32
N ALA A 2 -13.92 -4.37 39.64
CA ALA A 2 -14.52 -4.13 38.33
C ALA A 2 -13.92 -5.12 37.31
N ALA A 3 -14.77 -5.74 36.49
CA ALA A 3 -14.33 -6.60 35.40
C ALA A 3 -13.45 -5.78 34.43
N PRO A 4 -12.40 -6.38 33.84
CA PRO A 4 -11.64 -5.68 32.80
C PRO A 4 -12.59 -5.34 31.65
N GLU A 5 -12.61 -4.05 31.32
CA GLU A 5 -13.33 -3.48 30.18
C GLU A 5 -13.05 -4.34 28.95
N ARG A 6 -14.10 -4.94 28.37
CA ARG A 6 -13.94 -5.68 27.11
C ARG A 6 -13.47 -4.67 26.07
N ASP A 7 -12.33 -4.96 25.46
CA ASP A 7 -11.78 -4.21 24.34
C ASP A 7 -12.75 -4.30 23.16
N HIS A 8 -13.75 -3.42 23.14
CA HIS A 8 -14.79 -3.34 22.11
C HIS A 8 -14.21 -2.94 20.74
N ASP A 9 -12.92 -2.61 20.69
CA ASP A 9 -12.21 -2.15 19.51
C ASP A 9 -11.47 -3.28 18.78
N ALA A 10 -11.49 -4.52 19.27
CA ALA A 10 -10.88 -5.66 18.59
C ALA A 10 -11.78 -6.21 17.47
N VAL A 11 -11.66 -5.67 16.25
CA VAL A 11 -12.32 -6.24 15.06
C VAL A 11 -11.58 -7.50 14.61
N THR A 12 -12.03 -8.67 15.06
CA THR A 12 -11.46 -9.96 14.68
C THR A 12 -12.00 -10.42 13.32
N PHE A 13 -11.17 -10.39 12.28
CA PHE A 13 -11.56 -10.89 10.95
C PHE A 13 -11.48 -12.43 10.85
N ARG A 14 -10.56 -13.06 11.61
CA ARG A 14 -10.40 -14.52 11.74
C ARG A 14 -10.01 -14.85 13.18
N PRO A 15 -10.48 -15.96 13.77
CA PRO A 15 -10.03 -16.39 15.10
C PRO A 15 -8.49 -16.53 15.10
N GLY A 16 -7.81 -15.74 15.93
CA GLY A 16 -6.36 -15.71 16.05
C GLY A 16 -5.62 -14.64 15.22
N SER A 17 -6.30 -13.79 14.45
CA SER A 17 -5.67 -12.65 13.77
C SER A 17 -6.19 -11.31 14.32
N ASN A 18 -5.37 -10.65 15.13
CA ASN A 18 -5.60 -9.26 15.52
C ASN A 18 -4.82 -8.36 14.56
N ILE A 19 -5.52 -7.53 13.80
CA ILE A 19 -4.85 -6.45 13.07
C ILE A 19 -4.58 -5.36 14.12
N PRO A 20 -3.33 -4.91 14.29
CA PRO A 20 -3.07 -3.79 15.18
C PRO A 20 -3.89 -2.60 14.67
N GLN A 21 -4.87 -2.19 15.49
CA GLN A 21 -5.61 -0.95 15.29
C GLN A 21 -4.59 0.18 15.13
N PRO A 22 -4.77 1.13 14.20
CA PRO A 22 -3.97 2.34 14.21
C PRO A 22 -4.27 3.06 15.52
N GLN A 23 -3.40 2.86 16.53
CA GLN A 23 -3.49 3.59 17.77
C GLN A 23 -3.51 5.08 17.43
N ARG A 24 -4.55 5.76 17.87
CA ARG A 24 -4.70 7.21 17.69
C ARG A 24 -3.44 7.83 18.29
N TYR A 25 -2.62 8.51 17.46
CA TYR A 25 -1.43 9.22 17.94
C TYR A 25 -1.87 10.09 19.12
N THR A 26 -1.47 9.69 20.32
CA THR A 26 -1.81 10.42 21.52
C THR A 26 -0.78 11.54 21.67
N THR A 27 -1.20 12.71 22.10
CA THR A 27 -0.30 13.86 22.33
C THR A 27 0.83 13.56 23.33
N ARG A 28 0.72 12.46 24.10
CA ARG A 28 1.70 12.00 25.09
C ARG A 28 2.85 11.18 24.50
N ASP A 29 2.80 10.77 23.23
CA ASP A 29 3.81 9.88 22.63
C ASP A 29 5.01 10.63 22.02
N TRP A 30 5.06 11.96 22.20
CA TRP A 30 6.05 12.82 21.54
C TRP A 30 7.49 12.48 21.93
N LEU A 31 7.72 12.14 23.20
CA LEU A 31 9.04 11.76 23.70
C LEU A 31 9.52 10.42 23.12
N GLN A 32 8.59 9.47 22.93
CA GLN A 32 8.89 8.19 22.31
C GLN A 32 9.23 8.35 20.82
N ASN A 33 8.52 9.25 20.13
CA ASN A 33 8.85 9.64 18.77
C ASN A 33 10.24 10.27 18.68
N ILE A 34 10.59 11.22 19.55
CA ILE A 34 11.95 11.81 19.60
C ILE A 34 13.02 10.74 19.80
N ARG A 35 12.79 9.82 20.74
CA ARG A 35 13.78 8.77 21.05
C ARG A 35 13.98 7.78 19.89
N SER A 36 12.98 7.59 19.04
CA SER A 36 13.06 6.73 17.85
C SER A 36 13.64 7.42 16.61
N TRP A 37 13.93 8.74 16.67
CA TRP A 37 14.50 9.51 15.56
C TRP A 37 15.72 8.90 14.86
N PRO A 38 16.75 8.37 15.55
CA PRO A 38 17.92 7.81 14.86
C PRO A 38 17.61 6.55 14.03
N HIS A 39 16.44 5.93 14.20
CA HIS A 39 16.02 4.76 13.46
C HIS A 39 15.05 5.07 12.31
N SER A 40 14.57 6.30 12.19
CA SER A 40 13.65 6.67 11.11
C SER A 40 14.39 6.84 9.78
N PRO A 41 14.02 6.09 8.72
CA PRO A 41 14.68 6.17 7.42
C PRO A 41 14.51 7.53 6.74
N LEU A 42 13.39 8.22 6.99
CA LEU A 42 13.13 9.57 6.47
C LEU A 42 14.06 10.60 7.12
N LEU A 43 14.18 10.55 8.44
CA LEU A 43 15.04 11.48 9.20
C LEU A 43 16.50 11.26 8.86
N ARG A 44 16.95 10.01 8.71
CA ARG A 44 18.31 9.70 8.26
C ARG A 44 18.59 10.18 6.84
N ARG A 45 17.57 10.32 6.00
CA ARG A 45 17.73 10.84 4.63
C ARG A 45 17.93 12.35 4.60
N ILE A 46 17.27 13.08 5.49
CA ILE A 46 17.37 14.55 5.57
C ILE A 46 18.43 15.03 6.57
N SER A 47 19.00 14.14 7.39
CA SER A 47 19.92 14.50 8.45
C SER A 47 21.17 15.20 7.93
N ALA A 48 21.78 14.71 6.84
CA ALA A 48 23.01 15.27 6.29
C ALA A 48 22.85 16.74 5.84
N PRO A 49 21.85 17.09 5.00
CA PRO A 49 21.57 18.49 4.67
C PRO A 49 21.30 19.36 5.91
N VAL A 50 20.49 18.87 6.85
CA VAL A 50 20.14 19.63 8.06
C VAL A 50 21.39 19.91 8.89
N THR A 51 22.21 18.90 9.18
CA THR A 51 23.44 19.08 9.96
C THR A 51 24.42 20.03 9.28
N PHE A 52 24.52 19.97 7.95
CA PHE A 52 25.39 20.87 7.18
C PHE A 52 24.92 22.32 7.32
N PHE A 53 23.63 22.60 7.08
CA PHE A 53 23.11 23.98 7.20
C PHE A 53 23.14 24.50 8.63
N THR A 54 22.92 23.65 9.64
CA THR A 54 23.07 24.04 11.05
C THR A 54 24.51 24.42 11.38
N PHE A 55 25.48 23.59 10.97
CA PHE A 55 26.90 23.89 11.18
C PHE A 55 27.31 25.16 10.43
N TRP A 56 26.89 25.32 9.16
CA TRP A 56 27.15 26.52 8.38
C TRP A 56 26.58 27.78 9.03
N SER A 57 25.32 27.72 9.50
CA SER A 57 24.68 28.83 10.21
C SER A 57 25.46 29.21 11.47
N PHE A 58 25.96 28.23 12.22
CA PHE A 58 26.78 28.47 13.42
C PHE A 58 28.08 29.21 13.06
N VAL A 59 28.79 28.75 12.03
CA VAL A 59 30.02 29.40 11.54
C VAL A 59 29.78 30.85 11.12
N VAL A 60 28.70 31.11 10.37
CA VAL A 60 28.34 32.47 9.91
C VAL A 60 28.05 33.40 11.10
N VAL A 61 27.31 32.94 12.11
CA VAL A 61 27.00 33.72 13.32
C VAL A 61 28.26 34.00 14.14
N CYS A 62 29.14 33.00 14.32
CA CYS A 62 30.42 33.23 15.00
C CYS A 62 31.25 34.29 14.26
N LEU A 63 31.37 34.16 12.94
CA LEU A 63 32.16 35.09 12.14
C LEU A 63 31.57 36.51 12.14
N SER A 64 30.24 36.66 12.15
CA SER A 64 29.60 37.98 12.23
C SER A 64 29.88 38.70 13.53
N HIS A 65 29.98 37.98 14.65
CA HIS A 65 30.40 38.57 15.93
C HIS A 65 31.90 38.94 15.97
N LEU A 66 32.76 38.19 15.26
CA LEU A 66 34.21 38.48 15.24
C LEU A 66 34.58 39.62 14.27
N LEU A 67 33.92 39.72 13.12
CA LEU A 67 34.29 40.65 12.03
C LEU A 67 33.36 41.86 11.88
N ALA A 68 32.33 42.00 12.73
CA ALA A 68 31.36 43.11 12.71
C ALA A 68 30.75 43.36 11.32
N PHE A 69 30.27 42.31 10.66
CA PHE A 69 29.62 42.42 9.35
C PHE A 69 28.34 43.29 9.39
N PRO A 70 28.03 44.02 8.31
CA PRO A 70 26.79 44.77 8.21
C PRO A 70 25.56 43.83 8.18
N PRO A 71 24.40 44.29 8.68
CA PRO A 71 23.19 43.48 8.71
C PRO A 71 22.75 43.11 7.28
N LEU A 72 22.48 41.82 7.06
CA LEU A 72 21.91 41.34 5.81
C LEU A 72 20.41 41.65 5.72
N THR A 73 19.92 41.91 4.52
CA THR A 73 18.49 42.22 4.29
C THR A 73 17.65 40.94 4.24
N LEU A 74 16.58 40.89 5.04
CA LEU A 74 15.67 39.73 5.11
C LEU A 74 14.69 39.66 3.91
N ALA A 75 14.60 40.73 3.10
CA ALA A 75 13.63 40.87 2.03
C ALA A 75 13.77 39.78 0.95
N MET A 76 15.01 39.51 0.49
CA MET A 76 15.26 38.49 -0.53
C MET A 76 14.97 37.08 -0.01
N HIS A 77 15.32 36.82 1.26
CA HIS A 77 15.02 35.54 1.91
C HIS A 77 13.50 35.30 2.01
N SER A 78 12.73 36.35 2.33
CA SER A 78 11.27 36.26 2.45
C SER A 78 10.60 35.99 1.10
N LEU A 79 11.04 36.65 0.03
CA LEU A 79 10.51 36.42 -1.32
C LEU A 79 10.82 35.00 -1.81
N VAL A 80 12.07 34.55 -1.66
CA VAL A 80 12.47 33.19 -2.07
C VAL A 80 11.79 32.14 -1.20
N GLY A 81 11.69 32.37 0.11
CA GLY A 81 11.05 31.45 1.06
C GLY A 81 9.56 31.27 0.78
N THR A 82 8.84 32.34 0.45
CA THR A 82 7.42 32.28 0.08
C THR A 82 7.22 31.54 -1.24
N ALA A 83 8.03 31.82 -2.27
CA ALA A 83 7.98 31.09 -3.54
C ALA A 83 8.26 29.59 -3.37
N LEU A 84 9.29 29.22 -2.58
CA LEU A 84 9.60 27.82 -2.26
C LEU A 84 8.48 27.14 -1.47
N GLY A 85 7.87 27.85 -0.52
CA GLY A 85 6.73 27.36 0.25
C GLY A 85 5.53 27.03 -0.63
N LEU A 86 5.18 27.92 -1.57
CA LEU A 86 4.09 27.70 -2.51
C LEU A 86 4.36 26.50 -3.44
N LEU A 87 5.57 26.39 -3.98
CA LEU A 87 5.98 25.25 -4.81
C LEU A 87 5.92 23.94 -4.03
N LEU A 88 6.33 23.94 -2.76
CA LEU A 88 6.26 22.77 -1.90
C LEU A 88 4.82 22.32 -1.70
N VAL A 89 3.88 23.26 -1.44
CA VAL A 89 2.46 22.96 -1.27
C VAL A 89 1.87 22.30 -2.52
N PHE A 90 2.12 22.85 -3.71
CA PHE A 90 1.64 22.24 -4.94
C PHE A 90 2.23 20.84 -5.16
N ARG A 91 3.53 20.67 -4.91
CA ARG A 91 4.20 19.37 -5.01
C ARG A 91 3.62 18.35 -4.04
N THR A 92 3.35 18.75 -2.80
CA THR A 92 2.76 17.85 -1.79
C THR A 92 1.32 17.50 -2.12
N ASN A 93 0.53 18.43 -2.65
CA ASN A 93 -0.85 18.17 -3.07
C ASN A 93 -0.89 17.12 -4.18
N THR A 94 -0.10 17.29 -5.25
CA THR A 94 -0.04 16.30 -6.34
C THR A 94 0.46 14.93 -5.84
N ALA A 95 1.39 14.88 -4.88
CA ALA A 95 1.81 13.62 -4.28
C ALA A 95 0.70 12.95 -3.47
N ASN A 96 -0.07 13.75 -2.71
CA ASN A 96 -1.24 13.27 -1.96
C ASN A 96 -2.33 12.75 -2.89
N ASP A 97 -2.60 13.44 -4.00
CA ASP A 97 -3.60 13.02 -4.99
C ASP A 97 -3.23 11.66 -5.59
N ARG A 98 -1.97 11.46 -6.00
CA ARG A 98 -1.49 10.15 -6.49
C ARG A 98 -1.63 9.04 -5.44
N HIS A 99 -1.29 9.33 -4.19
CA HIS A 99 -1.47 8.37 -3.10
C HIS A 99 -2.95 8.03 -2.88
N TRP A 100 -3.82 9.02 -2.98
CA TRP A 100 -5.27 8.86 -2.86
C TRP A 100 -5.86 8.07 -4.03
N GLU A 101 -5.48 8.38 -5.25
CA GLU A 101 -5.86 7.62 -6.45
C GLU A 101 -5.43 6.16 -6.35
N GLY A 102 -4.20 5.89 -5.88
CA GLY A 102 -3.73 4.53 -5.63
C GLY A 102 -4.61 3.77 -4.63
N ARG A 103 -5.03 4.41 -3.54
CA ARG A 103 -5.97 3.82 -2.57
C ARG A 103 -7.34 3.53 -3.19
N LYS A 104 -7.91 4.49 -3.92
CA LYS A 104 -9.20 4.29 -4.63
C LYS A 104 -9.15 3.12 -5.60
N MET A 105 -8.06 2.97 -6.35
CA MET A 105 -7.91 1.83 -7.28
C MET A 105 -7.85 0.50 -6.52
N TRP A 106 -7.16 0.43 -5.39
CA TRP A 106 -7.13 -0.77 -4.56
C TRP A 106 -8.49 -1.09 -3.93
N GLU A 107 -9.22 -0.07 -3.46
CA GLU A 107 -10.59 -0.21 -2.96
C GLU A 107 -11.52 -0.78 -4.05
N LYS A 108 -11.41 -0.27 -5.29
CA LYS A 108 -12.15 -0.79 -6.44
C LYS A 108 -11.85 -2.27 -6.69
N VAL A 109 -10.58 -2.69 -6.63
CA VAL A 109 -10.21 -4.11 -6.79
C VAL A 109 -10.90 -4.97 -5.74
N VAL A 110 -10.90 -4.56 -4.46
CA VAL A 110 -11.55 -5.31 -3.37
C VAL A 110 -13.06 -5.38 -3.57
N ALA A 111 -13.71 -4.26 -3.92
CA ALA A 111 -15.13 -4.19 -4.16
C ALA A 111 -15.56 -5.10 -5.31
N THR A 112 -14.94 -4.95 -6.49
CA THR A 112 -15.26 -5.77 -7.66
C THR A 112 -15.00 -7.26 -7.42
N THR A 113 -13.95 -7.61 -6.68
CA THR A 113 -13.68 -9.01 -6.33
C THR A 113 -14.81 -9.60 -5.47
N ARG A 114 -15.32 -8.84 -4.50
CA ARG A 114 -16.45 -9.26 -3.65
C ARG A 114 -17.75 -9.38 -4.44
N GLU A 115 -18.02 -8.43 -5.32
CA GLU A 115 -19.19 -8.44 -6.20
C GLU A 115 -19.20 -9.68 -7.10
N ILE A 116 -18.08 -10.03 -7.73
CA ILE A 116 -17.98 -11.23 -8.58
C ILE A 116 -18.20 -12.50 -7.75
N VAL A 117 -17.58 -12.62 -6.57
CA VAL A 117 -17.79 -13.81 -5.70
C VAL A 117 -19.24 -13.91 -5.25
N ALA A 118 -19.88 -12.80 -4.87
CA ALA A 118 -21.29 -12.78 -4.47
C ALA A 118 -22.19 -13.24 -5.62
N LEU A 119 -21.96 -12.73 -6.83
CA LEU A 119 -22.69 -13.14 -8.04
C LEU A 119 -22.51 -14.63 -8.32
N CYS A 120 -21.27 -15.14 -8.35
CA CYS A 120 -21.02 -16.56 -8.59
C CYS A 120 -21.61 -17.46 -7.48
N SER A 121 -21.68 -16.96 -6.25
CA SER A 121 -22.31 -17.69 -5.13
C SER A 121 -23.83 -17.74 -5.26
N ALA A 122 -24.46 -16.68 -5.77
CA ALA A 122 -25.89 -16.66 -6.04
C ALA A 122 -26.29 -17.72 -7.08
N PHE A 123 -25.46 -17.93 -8.10
CA PHE A 123 -25.68 -18.92 -9.17
C PHE A 123 -24.92 -20.25 -8.95
N HIS A 124 -24.63 -20.61 -7.68
CA HIS A 124 -23.78 -21.76 -7.36
C HIS A 124 -24.32 -23.11 -7.90
N GLU A 125 -25.65 -23.28 -7.96
CA GLU A 125 -26.29 -24.50 -8.50
C GLU A 125 -25.96 -24.72 -9.98
N GLN A 126 -25.91 -23.63 -10.76
CA GLN A 126 -25.66 -23.67 -12.20
C GLN A 126 -24.16 -23.76 -12.52
N ILE A 127 -23.31 -23.15 -11.69
CA ILE A 127 -21.86 -23.08 -11.90
C ILE A 127 -21.13 -24.33 -11.40
N GLY A 128 -21.63 -24.93 -10.31
CA GLY A 128 -20.99 -26.03 -9.60
C GLY A 128 -19.96 -25.55 -8.57
N SER A 129 -19.88 -26.29 -7.45
CA SER A 129 -19.04 -25.95 -6.28
C SER A 129 -17.54 -25.88 -6.58
N ASP A 130 -17.03 -26.81 -7.40
CA ASP A 130 -15.61 -26.84 -7.78
C ASP A 130 -15.20 -25.63 -8.61
N ARG A 131 -16.04 -25.21 -9.55
CA ARG A 131 -15.78 -24.03 -10.40
C ARG A 131 -15.92 -22.73 -9.61
N LEU A 132 -16.90 -22.63 -8.72
CA LEU A 132 -17.02 -21.50 -7.81
C LEU A 132 -15.76 -21.36 -6.94
N ARG A 133 -15.27 -22.46 -6.37
CA ARG A 133 -14.03 -22.49 -5.58
C ARG A 133 -12.83 -22.07 -6.41
N ARG A 134 -12.76 -22.52 -7.66
CA ARG A 134 -11.71 -22.14 -8.62
C ARG A 134 -11.71 -20.64 -8.93
N ILE A 135 -12.87 -20.06 -9.21
CA ILE A 135 -13.06 -18.62 -9.43
C ILE A 135 -12.60 -17.84 -8.20
N ALA A 136 -13.03 -18.24 -7.00
CA ALA A 136 -12.64 -17.59 -5.75
C ALA A 136 -11.12 -17.62 -5.52
N TYR A 137 -10.44 -18.70 -5.88
CA TYR A 137 -8.98 -18.78 -5.79
C TYR A 137 -8.25 -17.86 -6.78
N LEU A 138 -8.72 -17.79 -8.03
CA LEU A 138 -8.15 -16.88 -9.04
C LEU A 138 -8.36 -15.42 -8.66
N LEU A 139 -9.57 -15.08 -8.18
CA LEU A 139 -9.92 -13.76 -7.67
C LEU A 139 -9.08 -13.36 -6.45
N SER A 140 -8.77 -14.31 -5.56
CA SER A 140 -7.87 -14.08 -4.41
C SER A 140 -6.40 -13.93 -4.82
N ALA A 141 -5.98 -14.59 -5.89
CA ALA A 141 -4.62 -14.52 -6.41
C ALA A 141 -4.33 -13.21 -7.14
N PHE A 142 -5.34 -12.61 -7.79
CA PHE A 142 -5.16 -11.39 -8.59
C PHE A 142 -4.56 -10.21 -7.80
N PRO A 143 -5.08 -9.81 -6.62
CA PRO A 143 -4.50 -8.71 -5.83
C PRO A 143 -3.04 -8.96 -5.42
N ILE A 144 -2.67 -10.21 -5.16
CA ILE A 144 -1.30 -10.60 -4.80
C ILE A 144 -0.36 -10.36 -5.99
N CYS A 145 -0.75 -10.87 -7.17
CA CYS A 145 0.01 -10.66 -8.40
C CYS A 145 0.07 -9.18 -8.82
N LEU A 146 -1.02 -8.43 -8.62
CA LEU A 146 -1.09 -7.01 -8.94
C LEU A 146 -0.15 -6.19 -8.06
N ARG A 147 -0.15 -6.43 -6.74
CA ARG A 147 0.76 -5.76 -5.81
C ARG A 147 2.22 -6.01 -6.20
N ASP A 148 2.58 -7.27 -6.44
CA ASP A 148 3.95 -7.65 -6.77
C ASP A 148 4.39 -7.06 -8.12
N HIS A 149 3.46 -6.90 -9.06
CA HIS A 149 3.70 -6.25 -10.34
C HIS A 149 3.93 -4.74 -10.19
N VAL A 150 3.06 -4.03 -9.46
CA VAL A 150 3.13 -2.56 -9.29
C VAL A 150 4.28 -2.12 -8.40
N CYS A 151 4.59 -2.87 -7.33
CA CYS A 151 5.71 -2.54 -6.45
C CYS A 151 7.08 -2.80 -7.09
N GLY A 152 7.15 -3.54 -8.21
CA GLY A 152 8.31 -3.62 -9.09
C GLY A 152 9.49 -4.45 -8.58
N ARG A 153 10.29 -4.94 -9.55
CA ARG A 153 11.46 -5.83 -9.43
C ARG A 153 12.69 -5.24 -8.71
N HIS A 154 12.65 -4.03 -8.16
CA HIS A 154 13.82 -3.36 -7.57
C HIS A 154 14.27 -3.98 -6.23
N LEU A 155 13.50 -4.94 -5.71
CA LEU A 155 13.90 -5.88 -4.67
C LEU A 155 14.36 -7.22 -5.29
N ALA A 156 15.05 -7.20 -6.44
CA ALA A 156 15.51 -8.42 -7.14
C ALA A 156 16.40 -9.32 -6.25
N GLU A 157 17.15 -8.73 -5.33
CA GLU A 157 17.97 -9.47 -4.36
C GLU A 157 17.16 -9.95 -3.13
N TYR A 158 16.00 -9.35 -2.84
CA TYR A 158 15.06 -9.83 -1.83
C TYR A 158 14.07 -10.89 -2.36
N ARG A 159 14.15 -11.19 -3.67
CA ARG A 159 13.13 -11.90 -4.47
C ARG A 159 13.09 -13.42 -4.28
N ILE A 160 14.11 -14.04 -3.66
CA ILE A 160 14.15 -15.51 -3.50
C ILE A 160 13.36 -16.00 -2.27
N ARG A 161 13.16 -15.16 -1.24
CA ARG A 161 12.43 -15.59 -0.02
C ARG A 161 10.94 -15.25 0.01
N ARG A 162 10.47 -14.21 -0.71
CA ARG A 162 9.09 -13.71 -0.55
C ARG A 162 8.03 -14.21 -1.54
N CYS A 163 8.39 -14.64 -2.75
CA CYS A 163 7.47 -15.41 -3.60
C CYS A 163 7.04 -16.74 -2.94
N ARG A 164 7.75 -17.18 -1.89
CA ARG A 164 7.38 -18.28 -1.00
C ARG A 164 6.41 -17.88 0.14
N GLN A 165 6.35 -16.59 0.52
CA GLN A 165 5.72 -16.14 1.78
C GLN A 165 4.23 -15.78 1.69
N ILE A 166 3.69 -15.50 0.51
CA ILE A 166 2.24 -15.37 0.36
C ILE A 166 1.79 -16.46 -0.61
N ASN A 167 2.01 -17.72 -0.21
CA ASN A 167 1.16 -18.86 -0.48
C ASN A 167 0.39 -18.92 -1.82
N LEU A 168 0.96 -18.40 -2.91
CA LEU A 168 0.30 -18.42 -4.23
C LEU A 168 0.18 -19.88 -4.69
N TRP A 169 1.17 -20.69 -4.31
CA TRP A 169 1.17 -22.15 -4.39
C TRP A 169 0.08 -22.85 -3.55
N ARG A 170 -0.55 -22.16 -2.57
CA ARG A 170 -1.72 -22.68 -1.84
C ARG A 170 -3.04 -22.32 -2.53
N LEU A 171 -3.05 -21.28 -3.36
CA LEU A 171 -4.25 -20.78 -4.04
C LEU A 171 -4.37 -21.36 -5.46
N LEU A 172 -3.24 -21.48 -6.18
CA LEU A 172 -3.22 -21.99 -7.55
C LEU A 172 -2.61 -23.40 -7.63
N PRO A 173 -3.19 -24.29 -8.45
CA PRO A 173 -2.55 -25.52 -8.89
C PRO A 173 -1.17 -25.25 -9.51
N PRO A 174 -0.23 -26.23 -9.44
CA PRO A 174 1.14 -26.06 -9.94
C PRO A 174 1.20 -25.66 -11.43
N ARG A 175 0.27 -26.14 -12.25
CA ARG A 175 0.18 -25.82 -13.69
C ARG A 175 -0.07 -24.32 -13.91
N ASP A 176 -1.03 -23.74 -13.20
CA ASP A 176 -1.40 -22.34 -13.39
C ASP A 176 -0.35 -21.41 -12.80
N LEU A 177 0.26 -21.82 -11.69
CA LEU A 177 1.39 -21.12 -11.12
C LEU A 177 2.53 -20.99 -12.12
N ALA A 178 2.89 -22.08 -12.82
CA ALA A 178 3.90 -22.05 -13.88
C ALA A 178 3.52 -21.10 -15.02
N LEU A 179 2.25 -21.10 -15.44
CA LEU A 179 1.75 -20.20 -16.49
C LEU A 179 1.81 -18.72 -16.07
N VAL A 180 1.49 -18.41 -14.81
CA VAL A 180 1.56 -17.05 -14.26
C VAL A 180 3.01 -16.60 -14.14
N GLN A 181 3.92 -17.47 -13.66
CA GLN A 181 5.34 -17.18 -13.52
C GLN A 181 6.06 -17.00 -14.86
N ALA A 182 5.65 -17.74 -15.90
CA ALA A 182 6.21 -17.63 -17.24
C ALA A 182 5.73 -16.36 -17.99
N SER A 183 4.67 -15.72 -17.52
CA SER A 183 4.10 -14.55 -18.20
C SER A 183 4.87 -13.26 -17.92
N SER A 184 4.93 -12.36 -18.92
CA SER A 184 5.48 -11.01 -18.74
C SER A 184 4.63 -10.16 -17.76
N SER A 185 3.31 -10.38 -17.77
CA SER A 185 2.33 -9.71 -16.91
C SER A 185 1.50 -10.72 -16.08
N PRO A 186 2.00 -11.15 -14.90
CA PRO A 186 1.31 -12.07 -14.00
C PRO A 186 -0.16 -11.71 -13.68
N PRO A 187 -0.53 -10.45 -13.34
CA PRO A 187 -1.92 -10.12 -13.03
C PRO A 187 -2.84 -10.28 -14.25
N SER A 188 -2.40 -9.89 -15.44
CA SER A 188 -3.16 -10.09 -16.68
C SER A 188 -3.36 -11.58 -16.97
N ARG A 189 -2.35 -12.41 -16.70
CA ARG A 189 -2.45 -13.86 -16.88
C ARG A 189 -3.50 -14.49 -15.95
N VAL A 190 -3.59 -14.03 -14.70
CA VAL A 190 -4.64 -14.48 -13.77
C VAL A 190 -6.03 -14.09 -14.27
N ILE A 191 -6.20 -12.88 -14.82
CA ILE A 191 -7.48 -12.46 -15.42
C ILE A 191 -7.84 -13.35 -16.63
N GLN A 192 -6.88 -13.71 -17.48
CA GLN A 192 -7.14 -14.61 -18.60
C GLN A 192 -7.58 -16.01 -18.14
N LEU A 193 -6.97 -16.53 -17.07
CA LEU A 193 -7.39 -17.80 -16.48
C LEU A 193 -8.80 -17.70 -15.90
N LEU A 194 -9.13 -16.58 -15.24
CA LEU A 194 -10.48 -16.32 -14.74
C LEU A 194 -11.49 -16.27 -15.90
N LEU A 195 -11.18 -15.55 -16.97
CA LEU A 195 -12.02 -15.45 -18.16
C LEU A 195 -12.27 -16.82 -18.80
N ALA A 196 -11.23 -17.66 -18.88
CA ALA A 196 -11.36 -19.01 -19.42
C ALA A 196 -12.25 -19.94 -18.57
N GLU A 197 -12.38 -19.68 -17.27
CA GLU A 197 -13.33 -20.40 -16.41
C GLU A 197 -14.76 -19.87 -16.56
N THR A 198 -14.93 -18.56 -16.76
CA THR A 198 -16.26 -17.95 -16.91
C THR A 198 -16.89 -18.21 -18.26
N THR A 199 -16.13 -18.23 -19.36
CA THR A 199 -16.67 -18.52 -20.71
C THR A 199 -17.12 -19.96 -20.90
N ARG A 200 -16.75 -20.86 -19.98
CA ARG A 200 -17.20 -22.26 -19.96
C ARG A 200 -18.52 -22.46 -19.22
N ILE A 201 -19.11 -21.39 -18.70
CA ILE A 201 -20.46 -21.40 -18.14
C ILE A 201 -21.39 -21.33 -19.35
N PRO A 202 -22.23 -22.35 -19.60
CA PRO A 202 -23.13 -22.32 -20.74
C PRO A 202 -24.12 -21.17 -20.57
N ASP A 203 -24.23 -20.30 -21.58
CA ASP A 203 -25.31 -19.35 -21.71
C ASP A 203 -26.60 -20.16 -21.97
N SER A 204 -27.39 -20.43 -20.94
CA SER A 204 -28.69 -21.06 -21.12
C SER A 204 -29.80 -20.01 -20.97
N PRO A 205 -30.54 -19.71 -22.04
CA PRO A 205 -31.85 -19.09 -21.97
C PRO A 205 -33.02 -20.10 -22.03
N ASP A 206 -32.79 -21.41 -21.88
CA ASP A 206 -33.82 -22.43 -22.18
C ASP A 206 -34.58 -22.98 -20.96
N GLY A 207 -34.53 -22.31 -19.81
CA GLY A 207 -35.12 -22.85 -18.56
C GLY A 207 -35.77 -21.85 -17.61
N PHE A 208 -36.04 -20.62 -18.04
CA PHE A 208 -36.68 -19.61 -17.17
C PHE A 208 -38.20 -19.47 -17.37
N LEU A 209 -38.79 -20.22 -18.32
CA LEU A 209 -40.24 -20.21 -18.61
C LEU A 209 -40.79 -21.62 -18.90
N SER A 210 -40.59 -22.57 -18.00
CA SER A 210 -41.43 -23.79 -17.94
C SER A 210 -41.80 -24.15 -16.51
#